data_AF-A0A0R3KQ28-F1
#
_entry.id   AF-A0A0R3KQ28-F1
#
_cell.length_a   1.000
_cell.length_b   1.000
_cell.length_c   1.000
_cell.angle_alpha   90.00
_cell.angle_beta   90.00
_cell.angle_gamma   90.00
#
_symmetry.space_group_name_H-M   'P 1'
#
loop_
_entity.id
_entity.type
_entity.pdbx_description
1 polymer ?
#
loop_
_entity_poly.entity_id
_entity_poly.type
_entity_poly.pdbx_seq_one_letter_code
_entity_poly.pdbx_strand_id
1 'polypeptide(L)'
;MNAIPPASAFDLTADRFDSLVSNSFAASKESRHVRDRLIAQVDGGRLDHLLLRARSGVTVSDAVNRKAALNIIDFAFEPIVMQNMSTDQAMRYLGAVENTLHVREAGGLDCSGPLWIDTIHHVCVFSVLFQLAAFLGKNRKFSQVVLLHQGQRPEPRLRIIADLLRRAHGVALVLLPLQGNWFARLGRLTTPDTVIYYLTDMPPEAFPHAARKERGRSRLLLTHGPGPALQVETLSGSQSFARRLGAPRIVLDYPSTDSLRIRPIGADESAVSLCPLEDWVFWPLLGTARQRAAAHNDFASS
;
A
#
# COMPACT_ATOMS: atom_id res chain seq x y z
N MET A 1 -14.09 1.88 31.01
CA MET A 1 -14.10 1.58 29.56
C MET A 1 -12.67 1.26 29.16
N ASN A 2 -12.37 -0.03 28.98
CA ASN A 2 -11.02 -0.50 28.66
C ASN A 2 -10.76 -0.29 27.16
N ALA A 3 -9.85 0.62 26.81
CA ALA A 3 -9.27 0.67 25.48
C ALA A 3 -8.35 -0.55 25.33
N ILE A 4 -8.90 -1.64 24.81
CA ILE A 4 -8.12 -2.79 24.37
C ILE A 4 -7.30 -2.31 23.17
N PRO A 5 -5.96 -2.34 23.21
CA PRO A 5 -5.15 -1.93 22.07
C PRO A 5 -5.48 -2.82 20.86
N PRO A 6 -5.48 -2.28 19.63
CA PRO A 6 -5.68 -3.09 18.45
C PRO A 6 -4.56 -4.13 18.39
N ALA A 7 -4.91 -5.42 18.47
CA ALA A 7 -3.98 -6.49 18.15
C ALA A 7 -3.54 -6.28 16.70
N SER A 8 -2.30 -5.79 16.52
CA SER A 8 -1.69 -5.60 15.23
C SER A 8 -1.61 -6.96 14.54
N ALA A 9 -1.89 -7.00 13.24
CA ALA A 9 -1.76 -8.24 12.47
C ALA A 9 -0.29 -8.70 12.32
N PHE A 10 0.68 -7.98 12.91
CA PHE A 10 2.12 -8.21 12.77
C PHE A 10 2.88 -7.92 14.07
N ASP A 11 2.93 -8.89 14.98
CA ASP A 11 3.93 -8.90 16.05
C ASP A 11 4.67 -10.22 16.04
N LEU A 12 5.99 -10.19 15.80
CA LEU A 12 6.92 -11.28 16.11
C LEU A 12 8.35 -10.73 16.39
N THR A 13 8.54 -10.25 17.63
CA THR A 13 9.76 -10.37 18.47
C THR A 13 11.02 -9.51 18.22
N ALA A 14 10.97 -8.39 17.49
CA ALA A 14 12.07 -7.40 17.48
C ALA A 14 11.53 -5.98 17.68
N ASP A 15 12.31 -5.11 18.33
CA ASP A 15 12.06 -3.67 18.37
C ASP A 15 11.98 -3.15 16.92
N ARG A 16 10.75 -2.97 16.42
CA ARG A 16 10.46 -2.48 15.08
C ARG A 16 9.99 -1.04 15.14
N PHE A 17 10.45 -0.24 14.19
CA PHE A 17 10.14 1.19 14.15
C PHE A 17 8.62 1.45 14.06
N ASP A 18 7.90 0.75 13.20
CA ASP A 18 6.45 0.89 13.05
C ASP A 18 5.66 0.42 14.28
N SER A 19 6.16 -0.58 15.00
CA SER A 19 5.58 -1.04 16.26
C SER A 19 5.79 0.01 17.36
N LEU A 20 6.99 0.58 17.47
CA LEU A 20 7.28 1.68 18.40
C LEU A 20 6.39 2.89 18.13
N VAL A 21 6.24 3.29 16.87
CA VAL A 21 5.38 4.40 16.44
C VAL A 21 3.92 4.13 16.80
N SER A 22 3.40 2.95 16.43
CA SER A 22 2.02 2.55 16.73
C SER A 22 1.74 2.52 18.23
N ASN A 23 2.64 1.96 19.02
CA ASN A 23 2.53 1.91 20.47
C ASN A 23 2.58 3.30 21.10
N SER A 24 3.42 4.20 20.57
CA SER A 24 3.51 5.59 21.05
C SER A 24 2.19 6.34 20.84
N PHE A 25 1.53 6.16 19.70
CA PHE A 25 0.22 6.74 19.44
C PHE A 25 -0.90 6.07 20.24
N ALA A 26 -0.84 4.76 20.48
CA ALA A 26 -1.83 4.05 21.29
C ALA A 26 -1.77 4.45 22.78
N ALA A 27 -0.58 4.80 23.28
CA ALA A 27 -0.36 5.14 24.69
C ALA A 27 -0.78 6.57 25.08
N SER A 28 -1.10 7.45 24.12
CA SER A 28 -1.39 8.86 24.39
C SER A 28 -2.54 9.40 23.56
N LYS A 29 -3.35 10.27 24.17
CA LYS A 29 -4.41 11.01 23.47
C LYS A 29 -3.88 12.25 22.73
N GLU A 30 -2.68 12.72 23.09
CA GLU A 30 -2.07 13.92 22.51
C GLU A 30 -1.27 13.58 21.24
N SER A 31 -1.97 13.11 20.21
CA SER A 31 -1.35 12.55 19.00
C SER A 31 -0.37 13.52 18.31
N ARG A 32 -0.66 14.82 18.26
CA ARG A 32 0.27 15.81 17.69
C ARG A 32 1.59 15.90 18.46
N HIS A 33 1.55 15.95 19.79
CA HIS A 33 2.76 15.98 20.62
C HIS A 33 3.56 14.68 20.50
N VAL A 34 2.89 13.54 20.34
CA VAL A 34 3.55 12.26 20.07
C VAL A 34 4.29 12.29 18.73
N ARG A 35 3.63 12.76 17.67
CA ARG A 35 4.24 12.91 16.35
C ARG A 35 5.50 13.78 16.42
N ASP A 36 5.38 14.99 16.95
CA ASP A 36 6.48 15.96 16.98
C ASP A 36 7.66 15.43 17.83
N ARG A 37 7.36 14.70 18.91
CA ARG A 37 8.37 14.02 19.74
C ARG A 37 9.09 12.91 18.98
N LEU A 38 8.38 12.05 18.26
CA LEU A 38 8.97 10.98 17.46
C LEU A 38 9.90 11.57 16.39
N ILE A 39 9.48 12.63 15.71
CA ILE A 39 10.30 13.36 14.74
C ILE A 39 11.58 13.90 15.41
N ALA A 40 11.45 14.56 16.57
CA ALA A 40 12.61 15.06 17.31
C ALA A 40 13.54 13.94 17.83
N GLN A 41 13.02 12.72 18.05
CA GLN A 41 13.84 11.56 18.39
C GLN A 41 14.60 11.00 17.19
N VAL A 42 13.98 10.99 16.00
CA VAL A 42 14.65 10.67 14.73
C VAL A 42 15.75 11.68 14.44
N ASP A 43 15.43 12.98 14.48
CA ASP A 43 16.37 14.07 14.18
C ASP A 43 17.53 14.13 15.20
N GLY A 44 17.28 13.71 16.44
CA GLY A 44 18.30 13.60 17.49
C GLY A 44 19.05 12.27 17.55
N GLY A 45 18.87 11.37 16.58
CA GLY A 45 19.60 10.09 16.47
C GLY A 45 19.23 9.01 17.50
N ARG A 46 18.26 9.27 18.38
CA ARG A 46 17.88 8.32 19.46
C ARG A 46 17.28 7.01 18.92
N LEU A 47 16.73 7.05 17.71
CA LEU A 47 16.08 5.91 17.07
C LEU A 47 16.92 5.29 15.95
N ASP A 48 18.18 5.70 15.77
CA ASP A 48 19.02 5.33 14.61
C ASP A 48 19.14 3.82 14.35
N HIS A 49 19.19 3.03 15.42
CA HIS A 49 19.26 1.57 15.38
C HIS A 49 17.97 0.91 14.87
N LEU A 50 16.86 1.64 14.81
CA LEU A 50 15.56 1.19 14.31
C LEU A 50 15.28 1.67 12.88
N LEU A 51 16.05 2.62 12.35
CA LEU A 51 15.74 3.25 11.07
C LEU A 51 16.13 2.36 9.87
N LEU A 52 15.77 2.83 8.68
CA LEU A 52 15.97 2.12 7.42
C LEU A 52 17.45 1.77 7.17
N ARG A 53 18.37 2.69 7.47
CA ARG A 53 19.82 2.49 7.29
C ARG A 53 20.41 1.37 8.17
N ALA A 54 19.73 1.01 9.26
CA ALA A 54 20.15 -0.09 10.13
C ALA A 54 19.72 -1.47 9.59
N ARG A 55 18.96 -1.50 8.49
CA ARG A 55 18.45 -2.75 7.90
C ARG A 55 19.50 -3.41 7.01
N SER A 56 19.62 -4.72 7.13
CA SER A 56 20.61 -5.51 6.38
C SER A 56 20.43 -5.33 4.87
N GLY A 57 21.53 -5.06 4.16
CA GLY A 57 21.53 -4.88 2.70
C GLY A 57 21.03 -3.51 2.23
N VAL A 58 20.86 -2.54 3.14
CA VAL A 58 20.40 -1.19 2.81
C VAL A 58 21.54 -0.18 3.01
N THR A 59 21.83 0.59 1.96
CA THR A 59 22.73 1.75 2.02
C THR A 59 22.00 2.96 1.45
N VAL A 60 21.71 3.95 2.31
CA VAL A 60 20.91 5.13 1.97
C VAL A 60 21.51 6.40 2.57
N SER A 61 21.19 7.56 2.00
CA SER A 61 21.57 8.85 2.59
C SER A 61 20.75 9.15 3.85
N ASP A 62 21.25 10.07 4.70
CA ASP A 62 20.52 10.51 5.89
C ASP A 62 19.16 11.14 5.53
N ALA A 63 19.07 11.84 4.40
CA ALA A 63 17.83 12.42 3.92
C ALA A 63 16.76 11.35 3.59
N VAL A 64 17.16 10.28 2.89
CA VAL A 64 16.28 9.14 2.57
C VAL A 64 15.89 8.38 3.83
N ASN A 65 16.86 8.13 4.72
CA ASN A 65 16.61 7.47 5.99
C ASN A 65 15.61 8.24 6.87
N ARG A 66 15.77 9.57 6.93
CA ARG A 66 14.84 10.46 7.63
C ARG A 66 13.47 10.46 6.97
N LYS A 67 13.39 10.59 5.64
CA LYS A 67 12.11 10.56 4.90
C LYS A 67 11.35 9.26 5.16
N ALA A 68 12.03 8.11 5.10
CA ALA A 68 11.43 6.81 5.39
C ALA A 68 10.82 6.73 6.80
N ALA A 69 11.50 7.30 7.79
CA ALA A 69 11.00 7.37 9.16
C ALA A 69 9.77 8.28 9.28
N LEU A 70 9.81 9.47 8.67
CA LEU A 70 8.68 10.40 8.65
C LEU A 70 7.45 9.78 7.98
N ASN A 71 7.64 9.08 6.86
CA ASN A 71 6.56 8.40 6.15
C ASN A 71 5.84 7.39 7.06
N ILE A 72 6.55 6.61 7.89
CA ILE A 72 5.94 5.68 8.85
C ILE A 72 5.20 6.42 9.97
N ILE A 73 5.81 7.47 10.52
CA ILE A 73 5.19 8.30 11.56
C ILE A 73 3.88 8.91 11.05
N ASP A 74 3.92 9.52 9.86
CA ASP A 74 2.78 10.19 9.25
C ASP A 74 1.71 9.17 8.83
N PHE A 75 2.10 8.03 8.25
CA PHE A 75 1.15 6.97 7.91
C PHE A 75 0.37 6.42 9.12
N ALA A 76 1.01 6.35 10.29
CA ALA A 76 0.36 5.95 11.55
C ALA A 76 -0.47 7.09 12.18
N PHE A 77 -0.08 8.34 11.95
CA PHE A 77 -0.75 9.53 12.46
C PHE A 77 -2.02 9.91 11.68
N GLU A 78 -1.97 9.77 10.35
CA GLU A 78 -3.05 10.06 9.42
C GLU A 78 -4.43 9.56 9.84
N PRO A 79 -4.64 8.27 10.21
CA PRO A 79 -5.96 7.80 10.62
C PRO A 79 -6.52 8.53 11.85
N ILE A 80 -5.67 9.10 12.71
CA ILE A 80 -6.10 9.85 13.90
C ILE A 80 -6.57 11.25 13.48
N VAL A 81 -5.85 11.91 12.58
CA VAL A 81 -6.19 13.28 12.15
C VAL A 81 -7.37 13.27 11.19
N MET A 82 -7.38 12.36 10.22
CA MET A 82 -8.43 12.30 9.20
C MET A 82 -9.82 12.11 9.81
N GLN A 83 -9.94 11.39 10.94
CA GLN A 83 -11.20 11.24 11.66
C GLN A 83 -11.82 12.55 12.15
N ASN A 84 -11.00 13.59 12.31
CA ASN A 84 -11.42 14.91 12.78
C ASN A 84 -11.47 15.95 11.64
N MET A 85 -11.16 15.56 10.41
CA MET A 85 -11.25 16.46 9.26
C MET A 85 -12.70 16.64 8.81
N SER A 86 -13.07 17.86 8.42
CA SER A 86 -14.28 18.08 7.64
C SER A 86 -14.17 17.41 6.26
N THR A 87 -15.30 17.21 5.58
CA THR A 87 -15.33 16.68 4.21
C THR A 87 -14.42 17.47 3.27
N ASP A 88 -14.48 18.81 3.31
CA ASP A 88 -13.66 19.67 2.47
C ASP A 88 -12.16 19.57 2.79
N GLN A 89 -11.82 19.45 4.07
CA GLN A 89 -10.42 19.26 4.49
C GLN A 89 -9.89 17.92 3.99
N ALA A 90 -10.66 16.83 4.16
CA ALA A 90 -10.26 15.50 3.72
C ALA A 90 -10.17 15.41 2.19
N MET A 91 -11.08 16.05 1.45
CA MET A 91 -10.98 16.16 -0.01
C MET A 91 -9.73 16.89 -0.46
N ARG A 92 -9.42 18.06 0.12
CA ARG A 92 -8.19 18.80 -0.20
C ARG A 92 -6.95 18.00 0.13
N TYR A 93 -6.94 17.30 1.27
CA TYR A 93 -5.82 16.47 1.70
C TYR A 93 -5.58 15.30 0.74
N LEU A 94 -6.60 14.52 0.39
CA LEU A 94 -6.48 13.42 -0.57
C LEU A 94 -6.18 13.92 -1.99
N GLY A 95 -6.67 15.10 -2.36
CA GLY A 95 -6.38 15.79 -3.62
C GLY A 95 -4.95 16.30 -3.76
N ALA A 96 -4.32 16.68 -2.65
CA ALA A 96 -2.99 17.26 -2.68
C ALA A 96 -1.92 16.31 -3.22
N VAL A 97 -2.18 14.99 -3.27
CA VAL A 97 -1.25 14.01 -3.85
C VAL A 97 -0.92 14.30 -5.32
N GLU A 98 -1.83 14.92 -6.07
CA GLU A 98 -1.60 15.30 -7.48
C GLU A 98 -0.49 16.35 -7.64
N ASN A 99 -0.19 17.11 -6.57
CA ASN A 99 0.91 18.09 -6.57
C ASN A 99 2.30 17.43 -6.40
N THR A 100 2.31 16.16 -5.98
CA THR A 100 3.55 15.44 -5.62
C THR A 100 3.76 14.18 -6.43
N LEU A 101 2.69 13.53 -6.91
CA LEU A 101 2.72 12.25 -7.59
C LEU A 101 1.97 12.34 -8.91
N HIS A 102 2.68 12.15 -10.02
CA HIS A 102 2.15 12.33 -11.35
C HIS A 102 2.04 10.99 -12.09
N VAL A 103 0.90 10.76 -12.75
CA VAL A 103 0.74 9.64 -13.68
C VAL A 103 1.62 9.92 -14.91
N ARG A 104 2.74 9.21 -15.05
CA ARG A 104 3.68 9.39 -16.17
C ARG A 104 3.30 8.53 -17.38
N GLU A 105 2.80 7.34 -17.10
CA GLU A 105 2.45 6.34 -18.09
C GLU A 105 1.15 5.66 -17.67
N ALA A 106 0.23 5.47 -18.63
CA ALA A 106 -1.02 4.78 -18.41
C ALA A 106 -1.41 3.93 -19.62
N GLY A 107 -1.59 2.62 -19.41
CA GLY A 107 -2.02 1.68 -20.45
C GLY A 107 -2.95 0.59 -19.90
N GLY A 108 -3.65 -0.10 -20.81
CA GLY A 108 -4.56 -1.21 -20.44
C GLY A 108 -5.88 -0.78 -19.81
N LEU A 109 -6.26 0.50 -19.95
CA LEU A 109 -7.47 1.07 -19.36
C LEU A 109 -8.70 0.98 -20.28
N ASP A 110 -8.47 0.80 -21.57
CA ASP A 110 -9.43 0.65 -22.67
C ASP A 110 -10.04 -0.76 -22.77
N CYS A 111 -9.98 -1.52 -21.67
CA CYS A 111 -10.51 -2.87 -21.61
C CYS A 111 -11.97 -2.90 -21.13
N SER A 112 -12.75 -3.83 -21.70
CA SER A 112 -14.12 -4.10 -21.26
C SER A 112 -14.14 -5.04 -20.05
N GLY A 113 -15.24 -5.01 -19.28
CA GLY A 113 -15.40 -5.88 -18.13
C GLY A 113 -14.68 -5.38 -16.87
N PRO A 114 -14.71 -6.14 -15.76
CA PRO A 114 -14.12 -5.72 -14.49
C PRO A 114 -12.62 -5.53 -14.59
N LEU A 115 -12.07 -4.52 -13.90
CA LEU A 115 -10.62 -4.26 -13.88
C LEU A 115 -10.00 -4.77 -12.59
N TRP A 116 -8.88 -5.50 -12.68
CA TRP A 116 -8.09 -5.90 -11.53
C TRP A 116 -6.82 -5.05 -11.42
N ILE A 117 -6.64 -4.36 -10.30
CA ILE A 117 -5.50 -3.47 -10.03
C ILE A 117 -4.64 -4.08 -8.94
N ASP A 118 -3.42 -4.47 -9.33
CA ASP A 118 -2.36 -4.82 -8.40
C ASP A 118 -1.63 -3.56 -7.97
N THR A 119 -1.50 -3.34 -6.67
CA THR A 119 -0.68 -2.27 -6.11
C THR A 119 -0.04 -2.70 -4.79
N ILE A 120 0.56 -1.75 -4.08
CA ILE A 120 1.33 -1.95 -2.86
C ILE A 120 0.98 -0.91 -1.80
N HIS A 121 1.41 -1.12 -0.56
CA HIS A 121 1.27 -0.18 0.55
C HIS A 121 2.32 0.93 0.44
N HIS A 122 2.13 1.81 -0.53
CA HIS A 122 2.82 3.09 -0.63
C HIS A 122 2.30 4.05 0.47
N VAL A 123 3.13 4.97 0.96
CA VAL A 123 2.73 5.95 2.00
C VAL A 123 1.47 6.73 1.62
N CYS A 124 1.32 7.09 0.35
CA CYS A 124 0.13 7.78 -0.18
C CYS A 124 -0.98 6.86 -0.73
N VAL A 125 -0.99 5.54 -0.45
CA VAL A 125 -1.89 4.56 -1.09
C VAL A 125 -3.38 4.95 -1.05
N PHE A 126 -3.81 5.61 0.01
CA PHE A 126 -5.20 6.05 0.19
C PHE A 126 -5.56 7.27 -0.66
N SER A 127 -4.67 8.24 -0.76
CA SER A 127 -4.82 9.38 -1.68
C SER A 127 -4.76 8.91 -3.13
N VAL A 128 -3.89 7.95 -3.42
CA VAL A 128 -3.80 7.31 -4.74
C VAL A 128 -5.08 6.55 -5.08
N LEU A 129 -5.66 5.79 -4.14
CA LEU A 129 -6.96 5.13 -4.34
C LEU A 129 -8.06 6.15 -4.69
N PHE A 130 -8.10 7.27 -3.96
CA PHE A 130 -9.07 8.34 -4.20
C PHE A 130 -8.90 8.99 -5.57
N GLN A 131 -7.67 9.37 -5.94
CA GLN A 131 -7.40 10.01 -7.22
C GLN A 131 -7.47 9.07 -8.41
N LEU A 132 -7.08 7.82 -8.25
CA LEU A 132 -7.19 6.83 -9.30
C LEU A 132 -8.67 6.56 -9.64
N ALA A 133 -9.59 6.65 -8.68
CA ALA A 133 -11.02 6.64 -9.00
C ALA A 133 -11.43 7.80 -9.93
N ALA A 134 -10.98 9.03 -9.64
CA ALA A 134 -11.23 10.19 -10.51
C ALA A 134 -10.61 10.00 -11.90
N PHE A 135 -9.37 9.48 -11.96
CA PHE A 135 -8.65 9.21 -13.20
C PHE A 135 -9.33 8.13 -14.04
N LEU A 136 -9.75 7.02 -13.43
CA LEU A 136 -10.48 5.95 -14.12
C LEU A 136 -11.81 6.44 -14.66
N GLY A 137 -12.51 7.33 -13.95
CA GLY A 137 -13.81 7.86 -14.36
C GLY A 137 -13.76 8.68 -15.65
N LYS A 138 -12.59 9.23 -16.00
CA LYS A 138 -12.34 9.91 -17.28
C LYS A 138 -12.07 8.94 -18.44
N ASN A 139 -11.58 7.73 -18.14
CA ASN A 139 -11.09 6.77 -19.13
C ASN A 139 -12.03 5.59 -19.35
N ARG A 140 -12.88 5.27 -18.36
CA ARG A 140 -13.83 4.18 -18.44
C ARG A 140 -15.02 4.41 -17.50
N LYS A 141 -16.14 3.81 -17.85
CA LYS A 141 -17.26 3.71 -16.92
C LYS A 141 -16.89 2.74 -15.80
N PHE A 142 -17.05 3.17 -14.57
CA PHE A 142 -17.05 2.31 -13.39
C PHE A 142 -17.87 2.99 -12.30
N SER A 143 -18.47 2.20 -11.42
CA SER A 143 -19.35 2.69 -10.36
C SER A 143 -19.00 2.11 -8.99
N GLN A 144 -18.10 1.11 -8.97
CA GLN A 144 -17.76 0.39 -7.76
C GLN A 144 -16.27 0.06 -7.72
N VAL A 145 -15.68 0.29 -6.56
CA VAL A 145 -14.38 -0.24 -6.17
C VAL A 145 -14.57 -1.32 -5.12
N VAL A 146 -14.00 -2.49 -5.33
CA VAL A 146 -13.89 -3.54 -4.31
C VAL A 146 -12.45 -3.59 -3.82
N LEU A 147 -12.24 -3.29 -2.54
CA LEU A 147 -10.92 -3.40 -1.91
C LEU A 147 -10.85 -4.68 -1.10
N LEU A 148 -9.91 -5.54 -1.47
CA LEU A 148 -9.63 -6.79 -0.76
C LEU A 148 -8.73 -6.52 0.44
N HIS A 149 -9.14 -6.92 1.65
CA HIS A 149 -8.35 -6.69 2.87
C HIS A 149 -8.22 -7.95 3.73
N GLN A 150 -7.14 -8.03 4.52
CA GLN A 150 -6.85 -9.18 5.38
C GLN A 150 -7.21 -8.95 6.85
N GLY A 151 -7.40 -7.69 7.27
CA GLY A 151 -7.71 -7.34 8.65
C GLY A 151 -9.12 -7.77 9.10
N GLN A 152 -9.24 -8.11 10.40
CA GLN A 152 -10.52 -8.35 11.08
C GLN A 152 -11.39 -7.08 11.15
N ARG A 153 -10.74 -5.92 11.18
CA ARG A 153 -11.38 -4.61 11.08
C ARG A 153 -10.81 -3.86 9.88
N PRO A 154 -11.63 -3.14 9.11
CA PRO A 154 -11.12 -2.30 8.04
C PRO A 154 -10.28 -1.15 8.60
N GLU A 155 -9.31 -0.72 7.81
CA GLU A 155 -8.46 0.43 8.11
C GLU A 155 -9.34 1.70 8.28
N PRO A 156 -9.16 2.53 9.34
CA PRO A 156 -10.07 3.64 9.65
C PRO A 156 -10.26 4.70 8.55
N ARG A 157 -9.21 5.01 7.77
CA ARG A 157 -9.26 5.94 6.63
C ARG A 157 -10.20 5.42 5.55
N LEU A 158 -10.32 4.11 5.36
CA LEU A 158 -11.22 3.52 4.34
C LEU A 158 -12.69 3.91 4.52
N ARG A 159 -13.15 4.13 5.76
CA ARG A 159 -14.52 4.63 5.99
C ARG A 159 -14.69 6.05 5.43
N ILE A 160 -13.71 6.92 5.67
CA ILE A 160 -13.72 8.30 5.19
C ILE A 160 -13.63 8.31 3.66
N ILE A 161 -12.71 7.51 3.11
CA ILE A 161 -12.53 7.39 1.66
C ILE A 161 -13.79 6.86 0.98
N ALA A 162 -14.49 5.88 1.57
CA ALA A 162 -15.75 5.37 1.03
C ALA A 162 -16.80 6.48 0.90
N ASP A 163 -16.95 7.32 1.94
CA ASP A 163 -17.88 8.44 1.90
C ASP A 163 -17.47 9.50 0.88
N LEU A 164 -16.18 9.80 0.76
CA LEU A 164 -15.66 10.77 -0.19
C LEU A 164 -15.76 10.30 -1.63
N LEU A 165 -15.38 9.06 -1.94
CA LEU A 165 -15.50 8.46 -3.27
C LEU A 165 -16.96 8.51 -3.76
N ARG A 166 -17.91 8.19 -2.87
CA ARG A 166 -19.34 8.25 -3.19
C ARG A 166 -19.79 9.67 -3.49
N ARG A 167 -19.39 10.66 -2.68
CA ARG A 167 -19.83 12.06 -2.83
C ARG A 167 -19.16 12.77 -4.01
N ALA A 168 -17.85 12.57 -4.19
CA ALA A 168 -17.07 13.30 -5.18
C ALA A 168 -17.11 12.64 -6.57
N HIS A 169 -17.22 11.31 -6.62
CA HIS A 169 -17.09 10.55 -7.88
C HIS A 169 -18.29 9.63 -8.17
N GLY A 170 -19.28 9.54 -7.27
CA GLY A 170 -20.40 8.61 -7.43
C GLY A 170 -19.99 7.14 -7.33
N VAL A 171 -18.81 6.85 -6.76
CA VAL A 171 -18.23 5.51 -6.71
C VAL A 171 -18.47 4.87 -5.35
N ALA A 172 -19.04 3.67 -5.34
CA ALA A 172 -19.18 2.88 -4.12
C ALA A 172 -17.87 2.15 -3.79
N LEU A 173 -17.39 2.26 -2.55
CA LEU A 173 -16.27 1.45 -2.04
C LEU A 173 -16.80 0.29 -1.19
N VAL A 174 -16.54 -0.94 -1.64
CA VAL A 174 -16.89 -2.18 -0.93
C VAL A 174 -15.62 -2.80 -0.36
N LEU A 175 -15.58 -2.97 0.96
CA LEU A 175 -14.48 -3.62 1.66
C LEU A 175 -14.79 -5.11 1.80
N LEU A 176 -13.98 -5.97 1.16
CA LEU A 176 -14.17 -7.41 1.18
C LEU A 176 -13.04 -8.11 1.95
N PRO A 177 -13.31 -8.70 3.13
CA PRO A 177 -12.30 -9.44 3.87
C PRO A 177 -11.94 -10.74 3.16
N LEU A 178 -10.65 -11.08 3.10
CA LEU A 178 -10.11 -12.32 2.57
C LEU A 178 -10.30 -13.50 3.55
N GLN A 179 -11.55 -13.78 3.91
CA GLN A 179 -11.93 -14.82 4.87
C GLN A 179 -13.13 -15.65 4.37
N GLY A 180 -13.15 -16.94 4.69
CA GLY A 180 -14.21 -17.87 4.27
C GLY A 180 -14.39 -17.91 2.76
N ASN A 181 -15.64 -17.88 2.29
CA ASN A 181 -16.00 -17.93 0.86
C ASN A 181 -15.87 -16.57 0.15
N TRP A 182 -14.82 -15.80 0.47
CA TRP A 182 -14.62 -14.44 -0.04
C TRP A 182 -14.63 -14.36 -1.57
N PHE A 183 -14.04 -15.33 -2.28
CA PHE A 183 -13.99 -15.29 -3.75
C PHE A 183 -15.38 -15.45 -4.39
N ALA A 184 -16.24 -16.31 -3.81
CA ALA A 184 -17.62 -16.42 -4.26
C ALA A 184 -18.43 -15.15 -3.99
N ARG A 185 -18.13 -14.44 -2.89
CA ARG A 185 -18.71 -13.12 -2.63
C ARG A 185 -18.20 -12.08 -3.62
N LEU A 186 -16.91 -12.08 -3.94
CA LEU A 186 -16.32 -11.22 -4.96
C LEU A 186 -17.04 -11.42 -6.30
N GLY A 187 -17.16 -12.66 -6.77
CA GLY A 187 -17.85 -12.97 -8.03
C GLY A 187 -19.30 -12.47 -8.10
N ARG A 188 -20.02 -12.39 -6.97
CA ARG A 188 -21.38 -11.80 -6.91
C ARG A 188 -21.38 -10.27 -6.93
N LEU A 189 -20.31 -9.64 -6.46
CA LEU A 189 -20.14 -8.19 -6.45
C LEU A 189 -19.58 -7.66 -7.77
N THR A 190 -18.91 -8.51 -8.54
CA THR A 190 -18.22 -8.14 -9.77
C THR A 190 -19.20 -7.96 -10.93
N THR A 191 -19.20 -6.75 -11.48
CA THR A 191 -19.87 -6.35 -12.73
C THR A 191 -18.85 -5.81 -13.73
N PRO A 192 -19.21 -5.55 -14.99
CA PRO A 192 -18.33 -4.86 -15.94
C PRO A 192 -17.84 -3.48 -15.46
N ASP A 193 -18.58 -2.82 -14.57
CA ASP A 193 -18.30 -1.50 -14.02
C ASP A 193 -17.51 -1.58 -12.69
N THR A 194 -16.94 -2.74 -12.35
CA THR A 194 -16.22 -2.98 -11.09
C THR A 194 -14.71 -2.86 -11.26
N VAL A 195 -14.07 -2.13 -10.35
CA VAL A 195 -12.61 -2.07 -10.20
C VAL A 195 -12.23 -2.79 -8.91
N ILE A 196 -11.30 -3.74 -8.96
CA ILE A 196 -10.88 -4.56 -7.83
C ILE A 196 -9.45 -4.15 -7.46
N TYR A 197 -9.27 -3.63 -6.25
CA TYR A 197 -7.95 -3.30 -5.71
C TYR A 197 -7.41 -4.43 -4.85
N TYR A 198 -6.18 -4.84 -5.16
CA TYR A 198 -5.47 -5.89 -4.43
C TYR A 198 -4.05 -5.45 -4.10
N LEU A 199 -3.73 -5.43 -2.81
CA LEU A 199 -2.39 -5.10 -2.29
C LEU A 199 -1.52 -6.38 -2.32
N THR A 200 -0.46 -6.34 -3.11
CA THR A 200 0.36 -7.51 -3.50
C THR A 200 1.68 -7.63 -2.75
N ASP A 201 1.98 -6.67 -1.87
CA ASP A 201 3.27 -6.51 -1.19
C ASP A 201 3.30 -7.13 0.21
N MET A 202 2.37 -8.04 0.51
CA MET A 202 2.38 -8.75 1.78
C MET A 202 3.57 -9.72 1.84
N PRO A 203 4.49 -9.57 2.82
CA PRO A 203 5.63 -10.46 2.95
C PRO A 203 5.19 -11.87 3.39
N PRO A 204 5.85 -12.95 2.94
CA PRO A 204 5.51 -14.31 3.32
C PRO A 204 5.55 -14.57 4.83
N GLU A 205 6.44 -13.90 5.54
CA GLU A 205 6.70 -14.03 6.98
C GLU A 205 5.51 -13.53 7.82
N ALA A 206 4.73 -12.62 7.27
CA ALA A 206 3.45 -12.19 7.82
C ALA A 206 2.38 -13.31 7.78
N PHE A 207 2.59 -14.38 7.01
CA PHE A 207 1.64 -15.50 6.86
C PHE A 207 2.34 -16.87 6.78
N PRO A 208 2.93 -17.36 7.88
CA PRO A 208 3.65 -18.64 7.90
C PRO A 208 2.78 -19.83 7.48
N HIS A 209 1.45 -19.73 7.67
CA HIS A 209 0.50 -20.75 7.24
C HIS A 209 -0.02 -20.58 5.79
N ALA A 210 -0.04 -19.36 5.25
CA ALA A 210 -0.47 -19.11 3.87
C ALA A 210 0.65 -19.37 2.85
N ALA A 211 1.91 -19.24 3.27
CA ALA A 211 3.09 -19.58 2.45
C ALA A 211 3.15 -21.07 2.04
N ARG A 212 2.35 -21.94 2.68
CA ARG A 212 2.32 -23.40 2.45
C ARG A 212 1.36 -23.87 1.34
N LYS A 213 0.47 -23.01 0.83
CA LYS A 213 -0.53 -23.41 -0.20
C LYS A 213 -0.62 -22.37 -1.33
N GLU A 214 -0.19 -22.77 -2.52
CA GLU A 214 -0.70 -22.37 -3.86
C GLU A 214 -0.98 -20.87 -4.13
N ARG A 215 -0.30 -19.93 -3.49
CA ARG A 215 -0.28 -18.53 -3.93
C ARG A 215 0.91 -18.30 -4.85
N GLY A 216 0.68 -17.59 -5.95
CA GLY A 216 1.76 -17.13 -6.83
C GLY A 216 2.74 -16.25 -6.07
N ARG A 217 4.01 -16.29 -6.46
CA ARG A 217 5.02 -15.36 -5.97
C ARG A 217 4.96 -14.11 -6.82
N SER A 218 4.80 -12.95 -6.18
CA SER A 218 5.01 -11.65 -6.78
C SER A 218 6.35 -11.08 -6.34
N ARG A 219 6.81 -10.05 -7.04
CA ARG A 219 8.08 -9.39 -6.75
C ARG A 219 7.84 -7.90 -6.53
N LEU A 220 8.43 -7.36 -5.47
CA LEU A 220 8.54 -5.93 -5.24
C LEU A 220 10.00 -5.54 -5.39
N LEU A 221 10.28 -4.63 -6.32
CA LEU A 221 11.58 -4.01 -6.50
C LEU A 221 11.56 -2.67 -5.79
N LEU A 222 12.33 -2.58 -4.71
CA LEU A 222 12.52 -1.37 -3.93
C LEU A 222 13.67 -0.58 -4.53
N THR A 223 13.41 0.64 -4.99
CA THR A 223 14.38 1.50 -5.67
C THR A 223 15.08 2.46 -4.71
N HIS A 224 16.32 2.83 -5.05
CA HIS A 224 17.08 3.89 -4.39
C HIS A 224 17.96 4.57 -5.44
N GLY A 225 17.65 5.82 -5.79
CA GLY A 225 18.28 6.48 -6.93
C GLY A 225 17.85 5.87 -8.27
N PRO A 226 18.73 5.84 -9.30
CA PRO A 226 18.37 5.41 -10.66
C PRO A 226 18.17 3.89 -10.83
N GLY A 227 18.20 3.10 -9.75
CA GLY A 227 18.14 1.64 -9.84
C GLY A 227 17.54 0.97 -8.61
N PRO A 228 17.34 -0.36 -8.67
CA PRO A 228 16.85 -1.13 -7.54
C PRO A 228 17.90 -1.22 -6.43
N ALA A 229 17.47 -1.05 -5.19
CA ALA A 229 18.27 -1.42 -4.02
C ALA A 229 18.04 -2.88 -3.64
N LEU A 230 16.77 -3.30 -3.59
CA LEU A 230 16.38 -4.57 -3.02
C LEU A 230 15.22 -5.19 -3.79
N GLN A 231 15.20 -6.52 -3.84
CA GLN A 231 14.06 -7.28 -4.27
C GLN A 231 13.47 -8.03 -3.08
N VAL A 232 12.16 -7.89 -2.89
CA VAL A 232 11.37 -8.60 -1.88
C VAL A 232 10.43 -9.57 -2.59
N GLU A 233 10.44 -10.83 -2.17
CA GLU A 233 9.44 -11.81 -2.60
C GLU A 233 8.16 -11.60 -1.79
N THR A 234 7.01 -11.53 -2.46
CA THR A 234 5.72 -11.30 -1.82
C THR A 234 4.70 -12.35 -2.25
N LEU A 235 3.65 -12.54 -1.44
CA LEU A 235 2.60 -13.51 -1.74
C LEU A 235 1.43 -12.84 -2.47
N SER A 236 1.10 -13.31 -3.67
CA SER A 236 -0.03 -12.79 -4.44
C SER A 236 -0.84 -13.90 -5.11
N GLY A 237 -2.16 -13.89 -4.88
CA GLY A 237 -3.10 -14.71 -5.65
C GLY A 237 -3.70 -13.98 -6.85
N SER A 238 -3.29 -12.73 -7.11
CA SER A 238 -3.89 -11.83 -8.10
C SER A 238 -4.08 -12.49 -9.46
N GLN A 239 -3.03 -13.10 -9.99
CA GLN A 239 -3.05 -13.77 -11.29
C GLN A 239 -4.19 -14.79 -11.38
N SER A 240 -4.24 -15.72 -10.43
CA SER A 240 -5.27 -16.77 -10.41
C SER A 240 -6.67 -16.20 -10.22
N PHE A 241 -6.82 -15.16 -9.38
CA PHE A 241 -8.11 -14.56 -9.08
C PHE A 241 -8.68 -13.76 -10.25
N ALA A 242 -7.86 -12.90 -10.85
CA ALA A 242 -8.25 -12.11 -12.01
C ALA A 242 -8.56 -13.00 -13.21
N ARG A 243 -7.74 -14.04 -13.48
CA ARG A 243 -8.02 -15.02 -14.54
C ARG A 243 -9.38 -15.70 -14.32
N ARG A 244 -9.66 -16.15 -13.09
CA ARG A 244 -10.93 -16.80 -12.76
C ARG A 244 -12.13 -15.86 -12.86
N LEU A 245 -11.93 -14.55 -12.72
CA LEU A 245 -12.97 -13.53 -12.95
C LEU A 245 -13.06 -13.06 -14.40
N GLY A 246 -12.15 -13.47 -15.28
CA GLY A 246 -12.03 -12.90 -16.63
C GLY A 246 -11.71 -11.41 -16.62
N ALA A 247 -11.05 -10.91 -15.57
CA ALA A 247 -10.73 -9.50 -15.40
C ALA A 247 -9.35 -9.17 -16.01
N PRO A 248 -9.26 -8.20 -16.93
CA PRO A 248 -7.99 -7.57 -17.30
C PRO A 248 -7.22 -7.10 -16.06
N ARG A 249 -5.89 -7.22 -16.10
CA ARG A 249 -5.01 -6.87 -14.98
C ARG A 249 -4.10 -5.71 -15.35
N ILE A 250 -3.95 -4.78 -14.40
CA ILE A 250 -2.95 -3.72 -14.45
C ILE A 250 -2.10 -3.72 -13.16
N VAL A 251 -0.84 -3.32 -13.25
CA VAL A 251 -0.03 -2.89 -12.09
C VAL A 251 -0.14 -1.38 -11.98
N LEU A 252 -0.35 -0.92 -10.75
CA LEU A 252 -0.13 0.44 -10.30
C LEU A 252 1.17 0.48 -9.46
N ASP A 253 2.28 0.89 -10.08
CA ASP A 253 3.59 0.97 -9.46
C ASP A 253 4.13 2.42 -9.38
N TYR A 254 5.23 2.58 -8.64
CA TYR A 254 5.83 3.87 -8.29
C TYR A 254 7.31 3.85 -8.71
N PRO A 255 7.64 4.24 -9.95
CA PRO A 255 9.02 4.22 -10.44
C PRO A 255 9.96 5.17 -9.68
N SER A 256 9.43 6.30 -9.19
CA SER A 256 10.13 7.31 -8.38
C SER A 256 9.19 7.90 -7.32
N THR A 257 9.73 8.78 -6.47
CA THR A 257 8.97 9.45 -5.40
C THR A 257 7.86 10.36 -5.90
N ASP A 258 7.96 10.80 -7.17
CA ASP A 258 7.05 11.75 -7.82
C ASP A 258 6.29 11.16 -9.02
N SER A 259 6.47 9.86 -9.30
CA SER A 259 5.85 9.20 -10.44
C SER A 259 5.04 7.98 -10.06
N LEU A 260 3.93 7.84 -10.78
CA LEU A 260 3.06 6.68 -10.76
C LEU A 260 2.90 6.20 -12.20
N ARG A 261 2.90 4.88 -12.37
CA ARG A 261 2.72 4.24 -13.67
C ARG A 261 1.63 3.18 -13.59
N ILE A 262 0.77 3.19 -14.61
CA ILE A 262 -0.29 2.22 -14.80
C ILE A 262 0.05 1.41 -16.04
N ARG A 263 0.29 0.11 -15.86
CA ARG A 263 0.72 -0.76 -16.96
C ARG A 263 -0.12 -2.04 -17.03
N PRO A 264 -0.49 -2.51 -18.23
CA PRO A 264 -1.13 -3.81 -18.39
C PRO A 264 -0.16 -4.94 -18.01
N ILE A 265 -0.73 -6.07 -17.58
CA ILE A 265 0.00 -7.30 -17.27
C ILE A 265 -0.60 -8.44 -18.09
N GLY A 266 0.23 -9.32 -18.63
CA GLY A 266 -0.26 -10.54 -19.26
C GLY A 266 -1.09 -11.41 -18.31
N ALA A 267 -2.08 -12.14 -18.84
CA ALA A 267 -2.92 -13.03 -18.05
C ALA A 267 -2.12 -14.09 -17.27
N ASP A 268 -0.96 -14.47 -17.80
CA ASP A 268 -0.07 -15.48 -17.24
C ASP A 268 1.20 -14.92 -16.59
N GLU A 269 1.32 -13.60 -16.53
CA GLU A 269 2.51 -12.91 -16.02
C GLU A 269 2.39 -12.62 -14.52
N SER A 270 3.49 -12.84 -13.81
CA SER A 270 3.63 -12.50 -12.39
C SER A 270 3.91 -11.01 -12.24
N ALA A 271 3.15 -10.32 -11.39
CA ALA A 271 3.31 -8.89 -11.18
C ALA A 271 4.68 -8.55 -10.56
N VAL A 272 5.34 -7.53 -11.10
CA VAL A 272 6.55 -6.91 -10.57
C VAL A 272 6.24 -5.45 -10.26
N SER A 273 6.13 -5.07 -9.00
CA SER A 273 5.88 -3.67 -8.64
C SER A 273 7.19 -2.94 -8.34
N LEU A 274 7.27 -1.67 -8.73
CA LEU A 274 8.33 -0.74 -8.35
C LEU A 274 7.86 0.15 -7.19
N CYS A 275 8.77 0.47 -6.27
CA CYS A 275 8.52 1.47 -5.23
C CYS A 275 9.82 2.07 -4.70
N PRO A 276 9.92 3.39 -4.48
CA PRO A 276 11.02 3.94 -3.69
C PRO A 276 11.04 3.30 -2.31
N LEU A 277 12.22 2.88 -1.88
CA LEU A 277 12.42 2.18 -0.62
C LEU A 277 11.83 2.95 0.58
N GLU A 278 11.99 4.28 0.59
CA GLU A 278 11.48 5.14 1.64
C GLU A 278 9.96 5.31 1.66
N ASP A 279 9.27 5.05 0.55
CA ASP A 279 7.83 5.27 0.40
C ASP A 279 7.03 3.99 0.64
N TRP A 280 7.70 2.84 0.76
CA TRP A 280 7.08 1.56 1.10
C TRP A 280 6.91 1.39 2.63
N VAL A 281 5.67 1.40 3.13
CA VAL A 281 5.40 1.46 4.58
C VAL A 281 5.78 0.19 5.37
N PHE A 282 6.14 -0.88 4.68
CA PHE A 282 6.59 -2.13 5.30
C PHE A 282 8.10 -2.30 5.32
N TRP A 283 8.89 -1.28 4.97
CA TRP A 283 10.35 -1.34 5.11
C TRP A 283 10.84 -1.76 6.51
N PRO A 284 10.15 -1.52 7.65
CA PRO A 284 10.61 -2.01 8.95
C PRO A 284 10.66 -3.54 9.07
N LEU A 285 10.04 -4.27 8.14
CA LEU A 285 10.10 -5.74 8.05
C LEU A 285 11.35 -6.24 7.32
N LEU A 286 12.11 -5.36 6.66
CA LEU A 286 13.37 -5.74 6.01
C LEU A 286 14.36 -6.32 7.03
N GLY A 287 15.03 -7.41 6.64
CA GLY A 287 15.86 -8.24 7.53
C GLY A 287 15.13 -9.40 8.20
N THR A 288 13.79 -9.38 8.24
CA THR A 288 12.98 -10.59 8.51
C THR A 288 12.41 -11.18 7.22
N ALA A 289 12.08 -10.32 6.25
CA ALA A 289 11.58 -10.73 4.94
C ALA A 289 12.64 -11.43 4.08
N ARG A 290 12.23 -12.42 3.27
CA ARG A 290 13.03 -12.98 2.17
C ARG A 290 13.35 -11.89 1.14
N GLN A 291 14.56 -11.38 1.24
CA GLN A 291 15.08 -10.32 0.39
C GLN A 291 16.39 -10.76 -0.29
N ARG A 292 16.65 -10.22 -1.47
CA ARG A 292 17.93 -10.34 -2.18
C ARG A 292 18.30 -9.01 -2.82
N ALA A 293 19.59 -8.81 -3.10
CA ALA A 293 20.01 -7.73 -3.99
C ALA A 293 19.35 -7.93 -5.37
N ALA A 294 18.80 -6.87 -5.94
CA ALA A 294 18.23 -6.93 -7.28
C ALA A 294 19.34 -7.00 -8.33
N ALA A 295 19.18 -7.82 -9.36
CA ALA A 295 20.14 -7.91 -10.45
C ALA A 295 19.79 -6.93 -11.57
N HIS A 296 20.81 -6.49 -12.33
CA HIS A 296 20.62 -5.56 -13.45
C HIS A 296 19.64 -6.08 -14.53
N ASN A 297 19.49 -7.41 -14.65
CA ASN A 297 18.58 -8.08 -15.58
C ASN A 297 17.12 -8.14 -15.09
N ASP A 298 16.85 -7.92 -13.80
CA ASP A 298 15.47 -7.87 -13.28
C ASP A 298 14.69 -6.65 -13.84
N PHE A 299 15.40 -5.71 -14.50
CA PHE A 299 14.86 -4.47 -15.07
C PHE A 299 14.54 -4.56 -16.55
N ALA A 300 15.27 -5.37 -17.33
CA ALA A 300 15.06 -5.50 -18.77
C ALA A 300 13.75 -6.25 -19.13
N SER A 301 13.06 -6.78 -18.13
CA SER A 301 11.78 -7.50 -18.25
C SER A 301 10.59 -6.73 -17.64
N SER A 302 10.78 -5.47 -17.22
CA SER A 302 9.81 -4.65 -16.46
C SER A 302 9.25 -3.47 -17.26
#